data_AF-A0A382T0N2-F1
#
_entry.id   AF-A0A382T0N2-F1
#
_cell.length_a   1.000
_cell.length_b   1.000
_cell.length_c   1.000
_cell.angle_alpha   90.00
_cell.angle_beta   90.00
_cell.angle_gamma   90.00
#
_symmetry.space_group_name_H-M   'P 1'
#
loop_
_entity.id
_entity.type
_entity.pdbx_description
1 polymer ?
#
loop_
_entity_poly.entity_id
_entity_poly.type
_entity_poly.pdbx_seq_one_letter_code
_entity_poly.pdbx_strand_id
1 'polypeptide(L)'
;MPLERINPEGMYKPNKNIYSQVVKSTGATTVHIAGTVPFDEDANVVGIDDMKIQVIKILDNIRISLAAGGALPSDVVRINVYALSVDDYVTYGAPE
;
A
#
# COMPACT_ATOMS: atom_id res chain seq x y z
N MET A 1 3.22 8.78 16.70
CA MET A 1 4.56 8.17 16.92
C MET A 1 5.48 8.69 15.84
N PRO A 2 6.71 9.16 16.13
CA PRO A 2 7.54 9.71 15.07
C PRO A 2 8.03 8.58 14.16
N LEU A 3 7.58 8.61 12.91
CA LEU A 3 8.14 7.80 11.82
C LEU A 3 9.27 8.61 11.18
N GLU A 4 10.45 8.03 11.11
CA GLU A 4 11.58 8.59 10.37
C GLU A 4 11.67 7.87 9.01
N ARG A 5 11.47 8.63 7.92
CA ARG A 5 11.47 8.11 6.54
C ARG A 5 12.78 8.47 5.86
N ILE A 6 13.51 7.48 5.37
CA ILE A 6 14.88 7.63 4.88
C ILE A 6 14.97 7.03 3.48
N ASN A 7 15.54 7.79 2.54
CA ASN A 7 15.91 7.34 1.20
C ASN A 7 17.44 7.45 1.07
N PRO A 8 18.19 6.35 1.27
CA PRO A 8 19.65 6.38 1.29
C PRO A 8 20.26 6.78 -0.05
N GLU A 9 21.41 7.45 -0.01
CA GLU A 9 22.25 7.63 -1.19
C GLU A 9 22.71 6.28 -1.75
N GLY A 10 22.77 6.15 -3.08
CA GLY A 10 23.14 4.90 -3.76
C GLY A 10 21.99 3.91 -3.95
N MET A 11 20.79 4.17 -3.41
CA MET A 11 19.58 3.38 -3.67
C MET A 11 18.73 4.00 -4.79
N TYR A 12 17.99 3.16 -5.53
CA TYR A 12 17.02 3.66 -6.52
C TYR A 12 15.91 4.49 -5.83
N LYS A 13 15.30 5.43 -6.57
CA LYS A 13 14.24 6.27 -6.00
C LYS A 13 12.94 5.47 -5.87
N PRO A 14 12.16 5.67 -4.79
CA PRO A 14 10.83 5.07 -4.69
C PRO A 14 9.95 5.45 -5.89
N ASN A 15 9.24 4.46 -6.45
CA ASN A 15 8.34 4.69 -7.57
C ASN A 15 7.27 5.73 -7.20
N LYS A 16 7.14 6.80 -7.98
CA LYS A 16 6.22 7.93 -7.74
C LYS A 16 6.16 8.44 -6.28
N ASN A 17 7.23 8.27 -5.50
CA ASN A 17 7.28 8.60 -4.07
C ASN A 17 6.19 7.92 -3.19
N ILE A 18 5.62 6.78 -3.61
CA ILE A 18 4.53 6.10 -2.88
C ILE A 18 5.01 5.35 -1.61
N TYR A 19 6.32 5.21 -1.43
CA TYR A 19 6.95 4.62 -0.26
C TYR A 19 8.32 5.25 0.03
N SER A 20 8.95 4.85 1.14
CA SER A 20 10.33 5.20 1.48
C SER A 20 11.16 3.93 1.53
N GLN A 21 12.42 3.99 1.10
CA GLN A 21 13.30 2.81 1.10
C GLN A 21 13.48 2.24 2.52
N VAL A 22 13.51 3.12 3.51
CA VAL A 22 13.58 2.77 4.93
C VAL A 22 12.57 3.60 5.70
N VAL A 23 11.85 2.95 6.62
CA VAL A 23 11.05 3.61 7.65
C VAL A 23 11.50 3.07 9.00
N LYS A 24 11.95 3.98 9.88
CA LYS A 24 12.24 3.67 11.27
C LYS A 24 11.08 4.15 12.13
N SER A 25 10.45 3.21 12.83
CA SER A 25 9.33 3.46 13.73
C SER A 25 9.73 3.22 15.18
N THR A 26 9.41 4.15 16.07
CA THR A 26 9.61 3.99 17.51
C THR A 26 8.27 4.00 18.25
N GLY A 27 7.91 2.90 18.90
CA GLY A 27 6.76 2.77 19.82
C GLY A 27 6.23 1.33 19.93
N ALA A 28 5.14 1.14 20.71
CA ALA A 28 4.77 -0.18 21.25
C ALA A 28 3.71 -0.96 20.45
N THR A 29 2.80 -0.30 19.73
CA THR A 29 1.68 -0.97 19.04
C THR A 29 1.93 -1.08 17.54
N THR A 30 1.84 -2.30 17.01
CA THR A 30 1.92 -2.59 15.57
C THR A 30 0.60 -3.20 15.11
N VAL A 31 0.03 -2.68 14.01
CA VAL A 31 -1.18 -3.22 13.38
C VAL A 31 -0.77 -4.02 12.15
N HIS A 32 -1.12 -5.30 12.11
CA HIS A 32 -0.87 -6.17 10.96
C HIS A 32 -2.17 -6.34 10.16
N ILE A 33 -2.19 -5.82 8.94
CA ILE A 33 -3.31 -5.96 8.00
C ILE A 33 -3.02 -7.17 7.09
N ALA A 34 -4.02 -8.03 6.91
CA ALA A 34 -3.91 -9.20 6.02
C ALA A 34 -3.74 -8.77 4.54
N GLY A 35 -3.34 -9.72 3.70
CA GLY A 35 -3.31 -9.50 2.25
C GLY A 35 -4.67 -9.04 1.74
N THR A 36 -4.71 -7.87 1.11
CA THR A 36 -5.94 -7.25 0.62
C THR A 36 -6.01 -7.36 -0.90
N VAL A 37 -7.18 -7.76 -1.40
CA VAL A 37 -7.46 -8.01 -2.83
C VAL A 37 -8.61 -7.11 -3.29
N PRO A 38 -8.84 -6.93 -4.62
CA PRO A 38 -9.84 -5.99 -5.13
C PRO A 38 -11.26 -6.57 -5.08
N PHE A 39 -11.65 -7.14 -3.93
CA PHE A 39 -13.00 -7.64 -3.71
C PHE A 39 -13.93 -6.55 -3.17
N ASP A 40 -15.19 -6.53 -3.61
CA ASP A 40 -16.28 -5.84 -2.92
C ASP A 40 -16.78 -6.61 -1.69
N GLU A 41 -17.86 -6.14 -1.06
CA GLU A 41 -18.45 -6.77 0.13
C GLU A 41 -19.07 -8.13 -0.13
N ASP A 42 -19.42 -8.41 -1.40
CA ASP A 42 -20.00 -9.67 -1.87
C ASP A 42 -18.93 -10.61 -2.45
N ALA A 43 -17.63 -10.28 -2.28
CA ALA A 43 -16.48 -11.00 -2.80
C ALA A 43 -16.35 -11.07 -4.33
N ASN A 44 -16.95 -10.13 -5.07
CA ASN A 44 -16.73 -9.99 -6.51
C ASN A 44 -15.45 -9.20 -6.80
N VAL A 45 -14.73 -9.59 -7.85
CA VAL A 45 -13.55 -8.85 -8.33
C VAL A 45 -13.99 -7.55 -8.98
N VAL A 46 -13.56 -6.42 -8.41
CA VAL A 46 -13.73 -5.08 -8.97
C VAL A 46 -12.58 -4.75 -9.91
N GLY A 47 -12.88 -4.28 -11.13
CA GLY A 47 -11.86 -3.87 -12.10
C GLY A 47 -11.22 -5.04 -12.85
N ILE A 48 -12.00 -6.04 -13.27
CA ILE A 48 -11.51 -7.11 -14.16
C ILE A 48 -10.81 -6.46 -15.37
N ASP A 49 -9.61 -6.94 -15.68
CA ASP A 49 -8.73 -6.45 -16.75
C ASP A 49 -8.32 -4.96 -16.63
N ASP A 50 -8.56 -4.31 -15.49
CA ASP A 50 -8.16 -2.93 -15.21
C ASP A 50 -7.34 -2.84 -13.92
N MET A 51 -6.01 -2.81 -14.08
CA MET A 51 -5.05 -2.68 -12.99
C MET A 51 -5.29 -1.45 -12.11
N LYS A 52 -5.66 -0.31 -12.71
CA LYS A 52 -5.84 0.94 -11.96
C LYS A 52 -7.05 0.85 -11.04
N ILE A 53 -8.16 0.35 -11.56
CA ILE A 53 -9.39 0.17 -10.79
C ILE A 53 -9.20 -0.87 -9.68
N GLN A 54 -8.46 -1.95 -9.94
CA GLN A 54 -8.12 -2.94 -8.90
C GLN A 54 -7.32 -2.30 -7.76
N VAL A 55 -6.28 -1.53 -8.07
CA VAL A 55 -5.47 -0.88 -7.02
C VAL A 55 -6.29 0.12 -6.21
N ILE A 56 -7.15 0.91 -6.86
CA ILE A 56 -8.05 1.84 -6.14
C ILE A 56 -8.90 1.07 -5.14
N LYS A 57 -9.52 -0.03 -5.55
CA LYS A 57 -10.34 -0.85 -4.66
C LYS A 57 -9.54 -1.46 -3.50
N ILE A 58 -8.33 -1.94 -3.78
CA ILE A 58 -7.42 -2.46 -2.74
C ILE A 58 -7.11 -1.36 -1.70
N LEU A 59 -6.81 -0.15 -2.14
CA LEU A 59 -6.51 0.97 -1.24
C LEU A 59 -7.72 1.38 -0.40
N ASP A 60 -8.93 1.35 -0.96
CA ASP A 60 -10.17 1.59 -0.20
C ASP A 60 -10.38 0.53 0.88
N ASN A 61 -10.17 -0.74 0.54
CA ASN A 61 -10.26 -1.84 1.50
C ASN A 61 -9.18 -1.73 2.61
N ILE A 62 -7.97 -1.29 2.27
CA ILE A 62 -6.89 -1.02 3.24
C ILE A 62 -7.27 0.14 4.17
N ARG A 63 -7.89 1.22 3.66
CA ARG A 63 -8.35 2.35 4.49
C ARG A 63 -9.35 1.90 5.56
N ILE A 64 -10.26 1.00 5.22
CA ILE A 64 -11.21 0.41 6.19
C ILE A 64 -10.45 -0.37 7.27
N SER A 65 -9.47 -1.19 6.87
CA SER A 65 -8.65 -1.97 7.81
C SER A 65 -7.79 -1.10 8.73
N LEU A 66 -7.21 -0.02 8.20
CA LEU A 66 -6.45 0.97 8.98
C LEU A 66 -7.34 1.64 10.03
N ALA A 67 -8.53 2.10 9.62
CA ALA A 67 -9.49 2.73 10.53
C ALA A 67 -9.91 1.79 11.68
N ALA A 68 -10.14 0.51 11.38
CA ALA A 68 -10.45 -0.50 12.41
C ALA A 68 -9.30 -0.71 13.41
N GLY A 69 -8.05 -0.54 12.97
CA GLY A 69 -6.86 -0.58 13.82
C GLY A 69 -6.50 0.76 14.50
N GLY A 70 -7.30 1.82 14.30
CA GLY A 70 -7.01 3.16 14.81
C GLY A 70 -5.81 3.84 14.16
N ALA A 71 -5.47 3.47 12.91
CA ALA A 71 -4.34 3.99 12.15
C ALA A 71 -4.77 4.83 10.93
N LEU A 72 -3.88 5.72 10.49
CA LEU A 72 -4.03 6.50 9.26
C LEU A 72 -3.07 5.99 8.17
N PRO A 73 -3.30 6.32 6.88
CA PRO A 73 -2.35 6.01 5.81
C PRO A 73 -0.93 6.55 6.08
N SER A 74 -0.80 7.68 6.77
CA SER A 74 0.50 8.25 7.17
C SER A 74 1.27 7.39 8.18
N ASP A 75 0.58 6.52 8.91
CA ASP A 75 1.16 5.59 9.89
C ASP A 75 1.69 4.31 9.23
N VAL A 76 1.43 4.10 7.94
CA VAL A 76 1.93 2.94 7.19
C VAL A 76 3.45 3.00 7.07
N VAL A 77 4.09 1.96 7.60
CA VAL A 77 5.55 1.80 7.59
C VAL A 77 6.07 0.87 6.50
N ARG A 78 5.22 -0.03 6.01
CA ARG A 78 5.58 -1.01 4.98
C ARG A 78 4.35 -1.43 4.18
N ILE A 79 4.54 -1.62 2.87
CA ILE A 79 3.58 -2.22 1.95
C ILE A 79 4.29 -3.35 1.22
N ASN A 80 3.65 -4.52 1.12
CA ASN A 80 4.11 -5.59 0.25
C ASN A 80 3.09 -5.73 -0.89
N VAL A 81 3.54 -5.57 -2.13
CA VAL A 81 2.69 -5.64 -3.32
C VAL A 81 3.02 -6.91 -4.09
N TYR A 82 1.98 -7.66 -4.46
CA TYR A 82 2.07 -8.79 -5.36
C TYR A 82 1.18 -8.50 -6.56
N ALA A 83 1.75 -8.53 -7.75
CA ALA A 83 1.05 -8.30 -9.01
C ALA A 83 1.36 -9.44 -9.98
N LEU A 84 0.39 -9.81 -10.81
CA LEU A 84 0.59 -10.82 -11.86
C LEU A 84 1.50 -10.30 -12.98
N SER A 85 1.54 -8.98 -13.16
CA SER A 85 2.41 -8.28 -14.11
C SER A 85 3.05 -7.08 -13.42
N VAL A 86 4.38 -7.10 -13.31
CA VAL A 86 5.15 -6.00 -12.71
C VAL A 86 5.08 -4.76 -13.60
N ASP A 87 5.16 -4.95 -14.92
CA ASP A 87 5.14 -3.85 -15.88
C ASP A 87 3.80 -3.11 -15.87
N ASP A 88 2.68 -3.83 -15.81
CA ASP A 88 1.36 -3.21 -15.70
C ASP A 88 1.19 -2.50 -14.35
N TYR A 89 1.69 -3.08 -13.27
CA TYR A 89 1.66 -2.42 -11.96
C TYR A 89 2.47 -1.12 -11.95
N VAL A 90 3.71 -1.16 -12.48
CA VAL A 90 4.57 0.02 -12.56
C VAL A 90 3.95 1.11 -13.42
N THR A 91 3.32 0.72 -14.53
CA THR A 91 2.72 1.65 -15.51
C THR A 91 1.38 2.21 -15.04
N TYR A 92 0.47 1.34 -14.60
CA TYR A 92 -0.94 1.68 -14.36
C TYR A 92 -1.38 1.55 -12.90
N GLY A 93 -0.68 0.74 -12.11
CA GLY A 93 -1.05 0.39 -10.73
C GLY A 93 -0.46 1.27 -9.65
N ALA A 94 0.52 2.12 -9.94
CA ALA A 94 1.07 3.02 -8.92
C ALA A 94 0.04 4.13 -8.61
N PRO A 95 -0.50 4.21 -7.37
CA PRO A 95 -1.42 5.26 -6.98
C PRO A 95 -0.75 6.63 -7.10
N GLU A 96 -1.52 7.61 -7.58
CA GLU A 96 -1.12 9.03 -7.59
C GLU A 96 -1.20 9.63 -6.17
#